data_AF-A0A2V4KSA7-F1
#
_entry.id   AF-A0A2V4KSA7-F1
#
_cell.length_a   1.000
_cell.length_b   1.000
_cell.length_c   1.000
_cell.angle_alpha   90.00
_cell.angle_beta   90.00
_cell.angle_gamma   90.00
#
_symmetry.space_group_name_H-M   'P 1'
#
loop_
_entity.id
_entity.type
_entity.pdbx_description
1 polymer ?
#
loop_
_entity_poly.entity_id
_entity_poly.type
_entity_poly.pdbx_seq_one_letter_code
_entity_poly.pdbx_strand_id
1 'polypeptide(L)'
;MTAHPTASIGTNWHEFSATIPATQLAKPWLFRRHGRYYLRLRPRNQRLGVYSVALRTSSRSVAVSVTKAITQALDHFRLNNPEATWPELRARLIVIAEDCLAVSHGDDGMDWAASESYRGMYLALRQIGKRGDLSADQYRAVGVGQKIMVAANARAEGNHGELVRLIDQLTNEPVADSCGPASLSPSVSPPKEPLSWSTLSELYMAEHSVNLKGSSRTTAISTHKVLKRAFEAVGVTDLRSHTREDLTALRGWLLEDRKASTVNTLLGQLIAVLGWAEITDKLPKHYAVKLKLTRGTDSERVAFTREQVVTIMAYANALPATS
;
A
#
# COMPACT_ATOMS: atom_id res chain seq x y z
N MET A 1 -22.49 34.41 38.40
CA MET A 1 -21.28 33.59 38.23
C MET A 1 -21.71 32.14 38.16
N THR A 2 -21.95 31.65 36.94
CA THR A 2 -22.42 30.29 36.68
C THR A 2 -21.34 29.59 35.87
N ALA A 3 -20.73 28.59 36.49
CA ALA A 3 -19.66 27.79 35.93
C ALA A 3 -20.22 26.84 34.87
N HIS A 4 -19.59 26.84 33.69
CA HIS A 4 -19.78 25.82 32.67
C HIS A 4 -19.11 24.51 33.12
N PRO A 5 -19.78 23.35 33.06
CA PRO A 5 -19.11 22.08 33.19
C PRO A 5 -18.48 21.71 31.84
N THR A 6 -17.16 21.62 31.83
CA THR A 6 -16.36 21.04 30.74
C THR A 6 -16.65 19.54 30.69
N ALA A 7 -17.33 19.09 29.65
CA ALA A 7 -17.39 17.69 29.27
C ALA A 7 -16.65 17.53 27.95
N SER A 8 -15.82 16.48 27.83
CA SER A 8 -15.55 15.68 26.63
C SER A 8 -14.07 15.37 26.40
N ILE A 9 -13.64 14.21 25.91
CA ILE A 9 -14.20 12.86 25.64
C ILE A 9 -12.92 12.04 25.48
N GLY A 10 -12.75 10.97 26.25
CA GLY A 10 -11.68 10.00 26.00
C GLY A 10 -12.06 9.11 24.82
N THR A 11 -11.30 9.14 23.74
CA THR A 11 -11.54 8.35 22.53
C THR A 11 -11.16 6.87 22.77
N ASN A 12 -12.10 6.10 23.33
CA ASN A 12 -12.00 4.64 23.36
C ASN A 12 -13.00 4.05 22.37
N TRP A 13 -12.51 3.61 21.22
CA TRP A 13 -13.27 2.88 20.18
C TRP A 13 -13.67 1.45 20.61
N HIS A 14 -14.06 1.26 21.87
CA HIS A 14 -14.43 -0.05 22.41
C HIS A 14 -15.94 -0.28 22.56
N GLU A 15 -16.78 0.70 22.25
CA GLU A 15 -18.24 0.57 22.35
C GLU A 15 -18.91 0.81 21.00
N PHE A 16 -18.90 -0.20 20.13
CA PHE A 16 -19.87 -0.29 19.05
C PHE A 16 -20.54 -1.66 19.10
N SER A 17 -21.88 -1.63 19.17
CA SER A 17 -22.78 -2.75 19.41
C SER A 17 -22.36 -4.04 18.70
N ALA A 18 -22.18 -5.09 19.49
CA ALA A 18 -21.90 -6.43 19.04
C ALA A 18 -23.13 -7.03 18.33
N THR A 19 -23.27 -6.80 17.02
CA THR A 19 -24.11 -7.67 16.20
C THR A 19 -23.35 -8.97 15.97
N ILE A 20 -23.89 -10.06 16.51
CA ILE A 20 -23.25 -11.37 16.59
C ILE A 20 -23.00 -11.92 15.16
N PRO A 21 -21.77 -12.30 14.78
CA PRO A 21 -21.51 -12.95 13.50
C PRO A 21 -22.24 -14.31 13.44
N ALA A 22 -22.82 -14.64 12.28
CA ALA A 22 -23.58 -15.88 12.05
C ALA A 22 -22.78 -17.15 12.40
N THR A 23 -21.45 -17.11 12.31
CA THR A 23 -20.56 -18.08 12.94
C THR A 23 -19.72 -17.36 14.00
N GLN A 24 -20.11 -17.50 15.27
CA GLN A 24 -19.25 -17.03 16.37
C GLN A 24 -17.92 -17.79 16.30
N LEU A 25 -16.79 -17.09 16.23
CA LEU A 25 -15.47 -17.72 16.30
C LEU A 25 -15.05 -17.90 17.77
N ALA A 26 -14.39 -19.01 18.09
CA ALA A 26 -13.68 -19.16 19.36
C ALA A 26 -12.48 -18.21 19.37
N LYS A 27 -12.04 -17.80 20.58
CA LYS A 27 -10.91 -16.87 20.75
C LYS A 27 -9.71 -17.35 19.93
N PRO A 28 -9.30 -16.61 18.88
CA PRO A 28 -8.15 -16.98 18.07
C PRO A 28 -6.90 -17.02 18.93
N TRP A 29 -6.00 -17.97 18.67
CA TRP A 29 -4.72 -18.01 19.36
C TRP A 29 -3.56 -18.15 18.40
N LEU A 30 -2.45 -17.55 18.81
CA LEU A 30 -1.19 -17.57 18.10
C LEU A 30 -0.36 -18.77 18.55
N PHE A 31 0.25 -19.44 17.59
CA PHE A 31 1.24 -20.47 17.89
C PHE A 31 2.42 -20.37 16.94
N ARG A 32 3.60 -20.82 17.38
CA ARG A 32 4.84 -20.77 16.62
C ARG A 32 5.17 -22.16 16.08
N ARG A 33 5.44 -22.27 14.78
CA ARG A 33 5.86 -23.52 14.14
C ARG A 33 7.00 -23.22 13.15
N HIS A 34 8.11 -23.96 13.22
CA HIS A 34 9.30 -23.75 12.39
C HIS A 34 9.76 -22.28 12.34
N GLY A 35 9.83 -21.62 13.50
CA GLY A 35 10.29 -20.24 13.61
C GLY A 35 9.33 -19.16 13.12
N ARG A 36 8.16 -19.52 12.56
CA ARG A 36 7.13 -18.58 12.07
C ARG A 36 5.86 -18.66 12.90
N TYR A 37 5.17 -17.53 13.04
CA TYR A 37 3.89 -17.44 13.72
C TYR A 37 2.72 -17.79 12.81
N TYR A 38 1.75 -18.49 13.39
CA TYR A 38 0.49 -18.88 12.76
C TYR A 38 -0.67 -18.42 13.63
N LEU A 39 -1.73 -17.94 12.99
CA LEU A 39 -3.01 -17.63 13.62
C LEU A 39 -3.95 -18.82 13.42
N ARG A 40 -4.52 -19.33 14.52
CA ARG A 40 -5.48 -20.43 14.47
C ARG A 40 -6.89 -19.92 14.71
N LEU A 41 -7.79 -20.23 13.78
CA LEU A 41 -9.21 -19.86 13.81
C LEU A 41 -10.05 -21.13 13.95
N ARG A 42 -11.11 -21.04 14.75
CA ARG A 42 -12.05 -22.14 14.98
C ARG A 42 -13.46 -21.57 15.19
N PRO A 43 -14.51 -22.16 14.59
CA PRO A 43 -15.89 -21.86 14.96
C PRO A 43 -16.15 -22.21 16.44
N ARG A 44 -16.91 -21.36 17.12
CA ARG A 44 -17.36 -21.58 18.49
C ARG A 44 -18.31 -22.78 18.49
N ASN A 45 -18.20 -23.61 19.52
CA ASN A 45 -18.95 -24.88 19.69
C ASN A 45 -18.65 -26.02 18.70
N GLN A 46 -17.73 -25.87 17.74
CA GLN A 46 -17.28 -26.98 16.87
C GLN A 46 -15.88 -27.47 17.26
N ARG A 47 -15.72 -28.78 17.54
CA ARG A 47 -14.41 -29.38 17.86
C ARG A 47 -13.54 -29.68 16.63
N LEU A 48 -14.16 -29.72 15.44
CA LEU A 48 -13.54 -30.02 14.14
C LEU A 48 -13.61 -28.77 13.24
N GLY A 49 -12.67 -28.60 12.31
CA GLY A 49 -12.59 -27.40 11.45
C GLY A 49 -11.62 -26.32 11.95
N VAL A 50 -10.37 -26.70 12.22
CA VAL A 50 -9.32 -25.79 12.69
C VAL A 50 -8.54 -25.24 11.49
N TYR A 51 -8.66 -23.94 11.24
CA TYR A 51 -7.95 -23.26 10.15
C TYR A 51 -6.70 -22.58 10.69
N SER A 52 -5.55 -22.79 10.05
CA SER A 52 -4.26 -22.22 10.48
C SER A 52 -3.69 -21.33 9.39
N VAL A 53 -3.29 -20.12 9.77
CA VAL A 53 -2.93 -19.03 8.85
C VAL A 53 -1.50 -18.64 9.13
N ALA A 54 -0.59 -18.84 8.18
CA ALA A 54 0.79 -18.42 8.33
C ALA A 54 0.91 -16.89 8.28
N LEU A 55 1.37 -16.27 9.36
CA LEU A 55 1.56 -14.82 9.42
C LEU A 55 2.90 -14.36 8.82
N ARG A 56 3.72 -15.32 8.35
CA ARG A 56 5.02 -15.11 7.70
C ARG A 56 6.01 -14.23 8.48
N THR A 57 5.82 -14.12 9.80
CA THR A 57 6.72 -13.38 10.70
C THR A 57 7.30 -14.31 11.77
N SER A 58 8.54 -14.05 12.18
CA SER A 58 9.21 -14.71 13.30
C SER A 58 9.10 -13.91 14.61
N SER A 59 8.57 -12.69 14.57
CA SER A 59 8.40 -11.81 15.72
C SER A 59 7.00 -11.95 16.32
N ARG A 60 6.93 -12.16 17.65
CA ARG A 60 5.66 -12.30 18.38
C ARG A 60 4.85 -11.01 18.35
N SER A 61 5.51 -9.86 18.52
CA SER A 61 4.84 -8.54 18.55
C SER A 61 4.19 -8.24 17.20
N VAL A 62 4.92 -8.48 16.11
CA VAL A 62 4.41 -8.33 14.74
C VAL A 62 3.26 -9.32 14.48
N ALA A 63 3.38 -10.56 14.94
CA ALA A 63 2.33 -11.57 14.78
C ALA A 63 1.03 -11.19 15.50
N VAL A 64 1.12 -10.65 16.72
CA VAL A 64 -0.02 -10.15 17.49
C VAL A 64 -0.67 -8.95 16.78
N SER A 65 0.14 -7.99 16.33
CA SER A 65 -0.35 -6.81 15.61
C SER A 65 -1.07 -7.18 14.30
N VAL A 66 -0.46 -8.03 13.47
CA VAL A 66 -1.07 -8.51 12.20
C VAL A 66 -2.35 -9.30 12.46
N THR A 67 -2.37 -10.15 13.49
CA THR A 67 -3.58 -10.88 13.89
C THR A 67 -4.71 -9.92 14.25
N LYS A 68 -4.43 -8.93 15.10
CA LYS A 68 -5.40 -7.93 15.53
C LYS A 68 -5.96 -7.19 14.32
N ALA A 69 -5.10 -6.74 13.41
CA ALA A 69 -5.50 -6.04 12.19
C ALA A 69 -6.39 -6.91 11.27
N ILE A 70 -6.07 -8.21 11.11
CA ILE A 70 -6.88 -9.13 10.30
C ILE A 70 -8.26 -9.33 10.92
N THR A 71 -8.35 -9.60 12.22
CA THR A 71 -9.65 -9.78 12.89
C THR A 71 -10.48 -8.50 12.82
N GLN A 72 -9.87 -7.34 13.08
CA GLN A 72 -10.54 -6.05 12.96
C GLN A 72 -11.06 -5.78 11.55
N ALA A 73 -10.28 -6.08 10.50
CA ALA A 73 -10.74 -5.91 9.13
C ALA A 73 -11.89 -6.88 8.79
N LEU A 74 -11.81 -8.14 9.22
CA LEU A 74 -12.89 -9.10 8.99
C LEU A 74 -14.21 -8.65 9.63
N ASP A 75 -14.15 -8.14 10.85
CA ASP A 75 -15.31 -7.59 11.56
C ASP A 75 -15.81 -6.30 10.90
N HIS A 76 -14.90 -5.35 10.65
CA HIS A 76 -15.23 -4.03 10.14
C HIS A 76 -15.89 -4.09 8.76
N PHE A 77 -15.42 -4.97 7.87
CA PHE A 77 -15.95 -5.17 6.52
C PHE A 77 -17.02 -6.29 6.44
N ARG A 78 -17.42 -6.87 7.58
CA ARG A 78 -18.39 -7.98 7.66
C ARG A 78 -18.04 -9.21 6.81
N LEU A 79 -16.75 -9.46 6.60
CA LEU A 79 -16.23 -10.59 5.83
C LEU A 79 -16.27 -11.91 6.60
N ASN A 80 -16.73 -11.90 7.86
CA ASN A 80 -16.90 -13.11 8.68
C ASN A 80 -18.16 -13.92 8.35
N ASN A 81 -19.06 -13.41 7.51
CA ASN A 81 -20.24 -14.14 7.07
C ASN A 81 -20.06 -14.63 5.62
N PRO A 82 -19.86 -15.94 5.38
CA PRO A 82 -19.69 -16.49 4.02
C PRO A 82 -20.93 -16.33 3.14
N GLU A 83 -22.12 -16.25 3.76
CA GLU A 83 -23.40 -16.07 3.08
C GLU A 83 -23.76 -14.59 2.84
N ALA A 84 -22.85 -13.65 3.16
CA ALA A 84 -23.10 -12.23 2.95
C ALA A 84 -23.25 -11.93 1.45
N THR A 85 -24.40 -11.37 1.09
CA THR A 85 -24.71 -11.02 -0.30
C THR A 85 -24.05 -9.70 -0.69
N TRP A 86 -23.82 -9.48 -1.99
CA TRP A 86 -23.29 -8.21 -2.47
C TRP A 86 -24.05 -6.98 -1.95
N PRO A 87 -25.40 -6.91 -1.95
CA PRO A 87 -26.12 -5.75 -1.42
C PRO A 87 -25.81 -5.46 0.06
N GLU A 88 -25.68 -6.48 0.91
CA GLU A 88 -25.33 -6.32 2.32
C GLU A 88 -23.90 -5.80 2.51
N LEU A 89 -22.95 -6.36 1.75
CA LEU A 89 -21.55 -5.94 1.77
C LEU A 89 -21.38 -4.52 1.22
N ARG A 90 -22.10 -4.21 0.14
CA ARG A 90 -22.15 -2.87 -0.48
C ARG A 90 -22.70 -1.83 0.48
N ALA A 91 -23.85 -2.08 1.12
CA ALA A 91 -24.40 -1.19 2.13
C ALA A 91 -23.40 -0.92 3.26
N ARG A 92 -22.66 -1.96 3.68
CA ARG A 92 -21.60 -1.78 4.67
C ARG A 92 -20.44 -0.94 4.16
N LEU A 93 -20.01 -1.12 2.90
CA LEU A 93 -18.93 -0.36 2.29
C LEU A 93 -19.28 1.13 2.16
N ILE A 94 -20.53 1.47 1.83
CA ILE A 94 -21.02 2.85 1.82
C ILE A 94 -20.86 3.48 3.20
N VAL A 95 -21.38 2.83 4.24
CA VAL A 95 -21.25 3.30 5.63
C VAL A 95 -19.78 3.51 6.01
N ILE A 96 -18.89 2.59 5.65
CA ILE A 96 -17.45 2.74 5.95
C ILE A 96 -16.86 3.96 5.22
N ALA A 97 -17.22 4.17 3.96
CA ALA A 97 -16.72 5.30 3.18
C ALA A 97 -17.25 6.64 3.74
N GLU A 98 -18.52 6.69 4.13
CA GLU A 98 -19.14 7.84 4.79
C GLU A 98 -18.52 8.11 6.17
N ASP A 99 -18.30 7.09 6.98
CA ASP A 99 -17.60 7.19 8.27
C ASP A 99 -16.21 7.80 8.06
N CYS A 100 -15.46 7.31 7.06
CA CYS A 100 -14.15 7.85 6.70
C CYS A 100 -14.22 9.30 6.22
N LEU A 101 -15.34 9.73 5.62
CA LEU A 101 -15.59 11.11 5.20
C LEU A 101 -16.01 12.01 6.38
N ALA A 102 -16.59 11.45 7.43
CA ALA A 102 -17.05 12.18 8.61
C ALA A 102 -15.96 12.42 9.66
N VAL A 103 -14.84 11.66 9.63
CA VAL A 103 -13.72 11.86 10.57
C VAL A 103 -13.18 13.28 10.48
N SER A 104 -13.11 14.02 11.59
CA SER A 104 -12.46 15.33 11.59
C SER A 104 -10.94 15.17 11.51
N HIS A 105 -10.32 15.84 10.54
CA HIS A 105 -8.87 15.96 10.37
C HIS A 105 -8.43 17.40 10.65
N GLY A 106 -7.19 17.60 11.09
CA GLY A 106 -6.68 18.93 11.49
C GLY A 106 -5.95 18.97 12.84
N ASP A 107 -5.77 17.82 13.49
CA ASP A 107 -4.82 17.63 14.58
C ASP A 107 -3.77 16.61 14.09
N ASP A 108 -2.53 17.07 13.89
CA ASP A 108 -1.43 16.31 13.29
C ASP A 108 -1.22 14.93 13.96
N GLY A 109 -1.50 14.82 15.27
CA GLY A 109 -1.39 13.55 16.01
C GLY A 109 -2.52 12.56 15.68
N MET A 110 -3.75 13.04 15.47
CA MET A 110 -4.91 12.24 15.12
C MET A 110 -4.87 11.80 13.65
N ASP A 111 -4.35 12.65 12.77
CA ASP A 111 -4.26 12.37 11.34
C ASP A 111 -3.23 11.27 11.04
N TRP A 112 -2.11 11.26 11.78
CA TRP A 112 -1.14 10.17 11.72
C TRP A 112 -1.73 8.83 12.21
N ALA A 113 -2.47 8.85 13.32
CA ALA A 113 -3.09 7.64 13.87
C ALA A 113 -4.18 7.07 12.96
N ALA A 114 -4.99 7.93 12.32
CA ALA A 114 -5.98 7.54 11.32
C ALA A 114 -5.30 6.93 10.08
N SER A 115 -4.24 7.56 9.57
CA SER A 115 -3.47 7.09 8.41
C SER A 115 -2.86 5.71 8.63
N GLU A 116 -2.25 5.50 9.80
CA GLU A 116 -1.69 4.19 10.17
C GLU A 116 -2.79 3.12 10.31
N SER A 117 -3.98 3.51 10.78
CA SER A 117 -5.13 2.63 10.88
C SER A 117 -5.66 2.22 9.50
N TYR A 118 -5.84 3.17 8.58
CA TYR A 118 -6.26 2.89 7.19
C TYR A 118 -5.25 1.99 6.47
N ARG A 119 -3.95 2.29 6.62
CA ARG A 119 -2.87 1.44 6.10
C ARG A 119 -2.91 0.04 6.69
N GLY A 120 -3.16 -0.08 7.99
CA GLY A 120 -3.32 -1.37 8.68
C GLY A 120 -4.48 -2.19 8.10
N MET A 121 -5.65 -1.57 7.91
CA MET A 121 -6.83 -2.21 7.33
C MET A 121 -6.63 -2.60 5.87
N TYR A 122 -6.01 -1.75 5.06
CA TYR A 122 -5.62 -2.07 3.68
C TYR A 122 -4.73 -3.33 3.63
N LEU A 123 -3.68 -3.37 4.47
CA LEU A 123 -2.78 -4.53 4.52
C LEU A 123 -3.50 -5.80 5.00
N ALA A 124 -4.41 -5.68 5.96
CA ALA A 124 -5.23 -6.79 6.43
C ALA A 124 -6.13 -7.34 5.30
N LEU A 125 -6.87 -6.48 4.61
CA LEU A 125 -7.68 -6.84 3.44
C LEU A 125 -6.85 -7.51 2.35
N ARG A 126 -5.63 -7.00 2.09
CA ARG A 126 -4.71 -7.61 1.11
C ARG A 126 -4.28 -9.02 1.52
N GLN A 127 -4.15 -9.31 2.82
CA GLN A 127 -3.85 -10.66 3.28
C GLN A 127 -5.08 -11.57 3.26
N ILE A 128 -6.27 -11.01 3.52
CA ILE A 128 -7.54 -11.73 3.42
C ILE A 128 -7.78 -12.15 1.96
N GLY A 129 -7.65 -11.24 0.99
CA GLY A 129 -7.88 -11.52 -0.43
C GLY A 129 -6.88 -12.49 -1.09
N LYS A 130 -5.76 -12.82 -0.44
CA LYS A 130 -4.83 -13.87 -0.92
C LYS A 130 -5.30 -15.28 -0.57
N ARG A 131 -6.31 -15.41 0.26
CA ARG A 131 -6.88 -16.71 0.61
C ARG A 131 -7.82 -17.17 -0.50
N GLY A 132 -8.06 -18.47 -0.58
CA GLY A 132 -8.94 -19.12 -1.56
C GLY A 132 -10.32 -19.50 -1.01
N ASP A 133 -10.70 -18.97 0.16
CA ASP A 133 -11.89 -19.38 0.94
C ASP A 133 -13.01 -18.32 0.97
N LEU A 134 -12.94 -17.28 0.13
CA LEU A 134 -13.95 -16.22 0.07
C LEU A 134 -14.93 -16.44 -1.08
N SER A 135 -16.16 -15.96 -0.92
CA SER A 135 -17.13 -15.89 -2.01
C SER A 135 -16.75 -14.80 -3.02
N ALA A 136 -17.32 -14.85 -4.24
CA ALA A 136 -17.10 -13.82 -5.25
C ALA A 136 -17.48 -12.42 -4.74
N ASP A 137 -18.59 -12.31 -4.02
CA ASP A 137 -19.06 -11.07 -3.41
C ASP A 137 -18.11 -10.57 -2.32
N GLN A 138 -17.54 -11.48 -1.51
CA GLN A 138 -16.54 -11.12 -0.52
C GLN A 138 -15.22 -10.67 -1.15
N TYR A 139 -14.76 -11.30 -2.24
CA TYR A 139 -13.59 -10.80 -2.98
C TYR A 139 -13.83 -9.41 -3.56
N ARG A 140 -15.04 -9.18 -4.08
CA ARG A 140 -15.45 -7.87 -4.54
C ARG A 140 -15.39 -6.84 -3.42
N ALA A 141 -15.97 -7.17 -2.27
CA ALA A 141 -15.96 -6.30 -1.10
C ALA A 141 -14.55 -6.02 -0.56
N VAL A 142 -13.66 -7.01 -0.59
CA VAL A 142 -12.23 -6.82 -0.26
C VAL A 142 -11.57 -5.82 -1.21
N GLY A 143 -11.81 -5.94 -2.52
CA GLY A 143 -11.26 -5.03 -3.52
C GLY A 143 -11.75 -3.59 -3.37
N VAL A 144 -13.06 -3.41 -3.17
CA VAL A 144 -13.64 -2.07 -2.92
C VAL A 144 -13.18 -1.51 -1.58
N GLY A 145 -13.14 -2.32 -0.53
CA GLY A 145 -12.65 -1.91 0.79
C GLY A 145 -11.21 -1.43 0.74
N GLN A 146 -10.33 -2.07 -0.05
CA GLN A 146 -8.97 -1.59 -0.27
C GLN A 146 -8.94 -0.19 -0.90
N LYS A 147 -9.80 0.06 -1.90
CA LYS A 147 -9.92 1.39 -2.54
C LYS A 147 -10.41 2.44 -1.56
N ILE A 148 -11.41 2.12 -0.72
CA ILE A 148 -11.91 3.03 0.32
C ILE A 148 -10.80 3.38 1.31
N MET A 149 -10.01 2.42 1.78
CA MET A 149 -8.91 2.71 2.72
C MET A 149 -7.83 3.60 2.10
N VAL A 150 -7.52 3.42 0.82
CA VAL A 150 -6.59 4.31 0.10
C VAL A 150 -7.17 5.72 -0.02
N ALA A 151 -8.43 5.84 -0.42
CA ALA A 151 -9.11 7.13 -0.57
C ALA A 151 -9.30 7.84 0.78
N ALA A 152 -9.55 7.11 1.87
CA ALA A 152 -9.64 7.65 3.23
C ALA A 152 -8.29 8.22 3.70
N ASN A 153 -7.18 7.54 3.40
CA ASN A 153 -5.84 8.06 3.69
C ASN A 153 -5.55 9.34 2.90
N ALA A 154 -5.91 9.38 1.62
CA ALA A 154 -5.77 10.58 0.80
C ALA A 154 -6.66 11.74 1.32
N ARG A 155 -7.84 11.44 1.86
CA ARG A 155 -8.73 12.42 2.49
C ARG A 155 -8.10 13.05 3.74
N ALA A 156 -7.42 12.26 4.57
CA ALA A 156 -6.70 12.78 5.74
C ALA A 156 -5.66 13.85 5.36
N GLU A 157 -5.16 13.80 4.12
CA GLU A 157 -4.22 14.76 3.54
C GLU A 157 -4.93 15.88 2.73
N GLY A 158 -6.26 15.97 2.79
CA GLY A 158 -7.09 16.98 2.12
C GLY A 158 -7.71 16.56 0.78
N ASN A 159 -7.34 15.40 0.23
CA ASN A 159 -7.85 14.91 -1.05
C ASN A 159 -9.06 13.98 -0.88
N HIS A 160 -10.26 14.56 -0.85
CA HIS A 160 -11.53 13.85 -0.61
C HIS A 160 -12.21 13.34 -1.89
N GLY A 161 -11.76 13.75 -3.09
CA GLY A 161 -12.48 13.53 -4.35
C GLY A 161 -12.68 12.06 -4.71
N GLU A 162 -11.66 11.22 -4.51
CA GLU A 162 -11.76 9.78 -4.77
C GLU A 162 -12.71 9.06 -3.82
N LEU A 163 -12.78 9.49 -2.55
CA LEU A 163 -13.67 8.89 -1.56
C LEU A 163 -15.13 9.19 -1.89
N VAL A 164 -15.43 10.44 -2.25
CA VAL A 164 -16.77 10.86 -2.70
C VAL A 164 -17.17 10.11 -3.97
N ARG A 165 -16.26 10.00 -4.95
CA ARG A 165 -16.51 9.24 -6.18
C ARG A 165 -16.84 7.77 -5.92
N LEU A 166 -16.17 7.15 -4.96
CA LEU A 166 -16.45 5.77 -4.55
C LEU A 166 -17.83 5.64 -3.89
N ILE A 167 -18.22 6.61 -3.05
CA ILE A 167 -19.57 6.66 -2.47
C ILE A 167 -20.61 6.76 -3.58
N ASP A 168 -20.44 7.67 -4.54
CA ASP A 168 -21.38 7.82 -5.67
C ASP A 168 -21.50 6.56 -6.51
N GLN A 169 -20.38 5.89 -6.80
CA GLN A 169 -20.38 4.62 -7.54
C GLN A 169 -21.10 3.53 -6.76
N LEU A 170 -20.83 3.43 -5.45
CA LEU A 170 -21.48 2.47 -4.58
C LEU A 170 -22.93 2.82 -4.31
N THR A 171 -23.39 4.05 -4.46
CA THR A 171 -24.81 4.40 -4.28
C THR A 171 -25.60 4.19 -5.56
N ASN A 172 -25.00 4.50 -6.72
CA ASN A 172 -25.68 4.47 -8.02
C ASN A 172 -25.53 3.14 -8.78
N GLU A 173 -24.83 2.15 -8.24
CA GLU A 173 -24.72 0.84 -8.89
C GLU A 173 -26.12 0.16 -9.01
N PRO A 174 -26.55 -0.22 -10.21
CA PRO A 174 -27.81 -0.95 -10.39
C PRO A 174 -27.72 -2.32 -9.73
N VAL A 175 -28.69 -2.65 -8.87
CA VAL A 175 -28.83 -3.99 -8.29
C VAL A 175 -29.34 -4.92 -9.40
N ALA A 176 -28.43 -5.58 -10.10
CA ALA A 176 -28.81 -6.58 -11.09
C ALA A 176 -29.10 -7.91 -10.38
N ASP A 177 -30.39 -8.18 -10.20
CA ASP A 177 -30.89 -9.53 -9.96
C ASP A 177 -30.69 -10.39 -11.23
N SER A 178 -30.32 -11.64 -11.00
CA SER A 178 -30.31 -12.78 -11.94
C SER A 178 -29.13 -12.97 -12.90
N CYS A 179 -28.67 -14.21 -12.83
CA CYS A 179 -27.74 -14.92 -13.70
C CYS A 179 -28.10 -14.77 -15.19
N GLY A 180 -27.18 -14.23 -15.99
CA GLY A 180 -27.21 -14.29 -17.44
C GLY A 180 -25.77 -14.22 -17.97
N PRO A 181 -25.40 -14.97 -19.01
CA PRO A 181 -24.04 -14.96 -19.53
C PRO A 181 -23.79 -13.57 -20.12
N ALA A 182 -22.99 -12.76 -19.45
CA ALA A 182 -22.66 -11.42 -19.91
C ALA A 182 -21.89 -11.54 -21.23
N SER A 183 -22.59 -11.23 -22.32
CA SER A 183 -22.00 -10.97 -23.63
C SER A 183 -21.01 -9.81 -23.46
N LEU A 184 -19.73 -10.13 -23.55
CA LEU A 184 -18.64 -9.16 -23.58
C LEU A 184 -18.76 -8.38 -24.89
N SER A 185 -19.41 -7.22 -24.87
CA SER A 185 -19.24 -6.22 -25.93
C SER A 185 -17.87 -5.56 -25.74
N PRO A 186 -16.90 -5.71 -26.66
CA PRO A 186 -15.65 -4.99 -26.57
C PRO A 186 -15.93 -3.54 -26.98
N SER A 187 -16.08 -2.66 -25.99
CA SER A 187 -16.04 -1.23 -26.26
C SER A 187 -14.61 -0.86 -26.63
N VAL A 188 -14.33 -0.84 -27.93
CA VAL A 188 -13.06 -0.37 -28.50
C VAL A 188 -12.97 1.13 -28.24
N SER A 189 -12.31 1.49 -27.14
CA SER A 189 -11.81 2.85 -26.97
C SER A 189 -10.76 3.13 -28.05
N PRO A 190 -10.65 4.37 -28.56
CA PRO A 190 -9.63 4.72 -29.55
C PRO A 190 -8.22 4.42 -29.02
N PRO A 191 -7.20 4.26 -29.90
CA PRO A 191 -5.86 3.85 -29.49
C PRO A 191 -5.34 4.79 -28.41
N LYS A 192 -5.25 4.27 -27.18
CA LYS A 192 -4.74 5.02 -26.04
C LYS A 192 -3.27 5.29 -26.35
N GLU A 193 -2.86 6.56 -26.39
CA GLU A 193 -1.47 6.92 -26.64
C GLU A 193 -0.54 6.09 -25.75
N PRO A 194 0.58 5.59 -26.31
CA PRO A 194 1.51 4.72 -25.59
C PRO A 194 1.98 5.42 -24.31
N LEU A 195 1.88 4.71 -23.18
CA LEU A 195 2.23 5.31 -21.89
C LEU A 195 3.75 5.31 -21.74
N SER A 196 4.36 6.42 -22.11
CA SER A 196 5.81 6.58 -21.99
C SER A 196 6.26 6.70 -20.53
N TRP A 197 7.54 6.39 -20.28
CA TRP A 197 8.16 6.63 -18.98
C TRP A 197 8.15 8.11 -18.57
N SER A 198 8.35 9.03 -19.51
CA SER A 198 8.25 10.48 -19.25
C SER A 198 6.90 10.83 -18.65
N THR A 199 5.82 10.47 -19.35
CA THR A 199 4.45 10.75 -18.92
C THR A 199 4.16 10.15 -17.54
N LEU A 200 4.56 8.90 -17.31
CA LEU A 200 4.30 8.23 -16.04
C LEU A 200 5.09 8.87 -14.89
N SER A 201 6.36 9.20 -15.13
CA SER A 201 7.23 9.81 -14.13
C SER A 201 6.82 11.26 -13.80
N GLU A 202 6.28 12.00 -14.76
CA GLU A 202 5.74 13.35 -14.55
C GLU A 202 4.47 13.31 -13.72
N LEU A 203 3.54 12.40 -14.01
CA LEU A 203 2.35 12.21 -13.20
C LEU A 203 2.71 11.81 -11.77
N TYR A 204 3.66 10.88 -11.60
CA TYR A 204 4.18 10.50 -10.29
C TYR A 204 4.78 11.71 -9.54
N MET A 205 5.59 12.52 -10.23
CA MET A 205 6.21 13.72 -9.64
C MET A 205 5.19 14.81 -9.33
N ALA A 206 4.14 15.00 -10.14
CA ALA A 206 3.08 15.96 -9.86
C ALA A 206 2.38 15.63 -8.53
N GLU A 207 2.13 14.35 -8.28
CA GLU A 207 1.49 13.87 -7.05
C GLU A 207 2.44 13.87 -5.84
N HIS A 208 3.71 13.49 -6.03
CA HIS A 208 4.65 13.23 -4.92
C HIS A 208 5.63 14.38 -4.64
N SER A 209 5.75 15.37 -5.52
CA SER A 209 6.80 16.41 -5.37
C SER A 209 6.55 17.42 -4.25
N VAL A 210 5.32 17.52 -3.75
CA VAL A 210 4.97 18.33 -2.57
C VAL A 210 5.60 17.75 -1.29
N ASN A 211 5.81 16.42 -1.28
CA ASN A 211 6.36 15.68 -0.13
C ASN A 211 7.90 15.52 -0.17
N LEU A 212 8.58 16.14 -1.15
CA LEU A 212 10.02 16.01 -1.33
C LEU A 212 10.74 17.32 -0.98
N LYS A 213 11.76 17.23 -0.09
CA LYS A 213 12.75 18.31 0.08
C LYS A 213 13.40 18.62 -1.28
N GLY A 214 13.74 19.89 -1.55
CA GLY A 214 14.25 20.33 -2.86
C GLY A 214 15.42 19.50 -3.40
N SER A 215 16.36 19.09 -2.54
CA SER A 215 17.48 18.20 -2.92
C SER A 215 17.03 16.80 -3.35
N SER A 216 15.99 16.25 -2.71
CA SER A 216 15.37 14.96 -3.08
C SER A 216 14.61 15.06 -4.39
N ARG A 217 13.95 16.20 -4.66
CA ARG A 217 13.27 16.47 -5.95
C ARG A 217 14.26 16.49 -7.11
N THR A 218 15.38 17.21 -6.97
CA THR A 218 16.44 17.25 -7.98
C THR A 218 17.04 15.87 -8.26
N THR A 219 17.22 15.06 -7.20
CA THR A 219 17.71 13.68 -7.30
C THR A 219 16.71 12.74 -8.00
N ALA A 220 15.41 12.92 -7.75
CA ALA A 220 14.36 12.16 -8.44
C ALA A 220 14.29 12.54 -9.93
N ILE A 221 14.35 13.83 -10.27
CA ILE A 221 14.38 14.30 -11.66
C ILE A 221 15.58 13.73 -12.41
N SER A 222 16.78 13.75 -11.81
CA SER A 222 17.98 13.21 -12.45
C SER A 222 17.87 11.70 -12.67
N THR A 223 17.34 10.96 -11.69
CA THR A 223 17.09 9.53 -11.79
C THR A 223 16.07 9.20 -12.87
N HIS A 224 14.95 9.93 -12.95
CA HIS A 224 13.93 9.73 -13.97
C HIS A 224 14.47 9.95 -15.39
N LYS A 225 15.37 10.92 -15.58
CA LYS A 225 16.07 11.13 -16.86
C LYS A 225 16.99 9.96 -17.24
N VAL A 226 17.66 9.34 -16.27
CA VAL A 226 18.48 8.15 -16.52
C VAL A 226 17.61 6.96 -16.89
N LEU A 227 16.50 6.75 -16.16
CA LEU A 227 15.55 5.67 -16.46
C LEU A 227 14.88 5.85 -17.81
N LYS A 228 14.58 7.08 -18.23
CA LYS A 228 14.07 7.40 -19.57
C LYS A 228 15.00 6.85 -20.66
N ARG A 229 16.29 7.21 -20.59
CA ARG A 229 17.30 6.74 -21.55
C ARG A 229 17.44 5.23 -21.55
N ALA A 230 17.33 4.61 -20.38
CA ALA A 230 17.41 3.16 -20.26
C ALA A 230 16.21 2.46 -20.93
N PHE A 231 14.99 3.00 -20.79
CA PHE A 231 13.82 2.49 -21.51
C PHE A 231 13.91 2.69 -23.03
N GLU A 232 14.43 3.84 -23.47
CA GLU A 232 14.71 4.12 -24.89
C GLU A 232 15.73 3.13 -25.47
N ALA A 233 16.80 2.82 -24.74
CA ALA A 233 17.84 1.88 -25.16
C ALA A 233 17.35 0.43 -25.27
N VAL A 234 16.42 0.02 -24.41
CA VAL A 234 15.80 -1.32 -24.45
C VAL A 234 14.66 -1.40 -25.48
N GLY A 235 14.22 -0.26 -26.03
CA GLY A 235 13.16 -0.21 -27.04
C GLY A 235 11.75 -0.28 -26.47
N VAL A 236 11.56 -0.01 -25.17
CA VAL A 236 10.23 -0.01 -24.55
C VAL A 236 9.60 1.38 -24.70
N THR A 237 8.65 1.47 -25.63
CA THR A 237 7.92 2.71 -25.93
C THR A 237 6.59 2.82 -25.19
N ASP A 238 5.87 1.71 -25.02
CA ASP A 238 4.65 1.64 -24.21
C ASP A 238 4.88 0.82 -22.94
N LEU A 239 4.78 1.48 -21.78
CA LEU A 239 4.88 0.79 -20.51
C LEU A 239 3.66 -0.07 -20.20
N ARG A 240 2.54 -0.01 -20.93
CA ARG A 240 1.42 -0.92 -20.67
C ARG A 240 1.69 -2.35 -21.11
N SER A 241 2.57 -2.53 -22.10
CA SER A 241 2.96 -3.82 -22.67
C SER A 241 4.32 -4.32 -22.18
N HIS A 242 4.99 -3.59 -21.27
CA HIS A 242 6.30 -4.00 -20.77
C HIS A 242 6.25 -5.38 -20.09
N THR A 243 7.32 -6.13 -20.28
CA THR A 243 7.50 -7.48 -19.75
C THR A 243 8.54 -7.49 -18.63
N ARG A 244 8.72 -8.66 -18.00
CA ARG A 244 9.77 -8.82 -17.00
C ARG A 244 11.15 -8.79 -17.66
N GLU A 245 11.24 -9.36 -18.85
CA GLU A 245 12.43 -9.47 -19.68
C GLU A 245 12.98 -8.08 -19.99
N ASP A 246 12.10 -7.14 -20.36
CA ASP A 246 12.44 -5.74 -20.61
C ASP A 246 13.05 -5.07 -19.37
N LEU A 247 12.46 -5.28 -18.18
CA LEU A 247 12.99 -4.70 -16.94
C LEU A 247 14.34 -5.32 -16.55
N THR A 248 14.57 -6.60 -16.86
CA THR A 248 15.88 -7.22 -16.67
C THR A 248 16.92 -6.75 -17.68
N ALA A 249 16.53 -6.50 -18.94
CA ALA A 249 17.38 -5.90 -19.96
C ALA A 249 17.76 -4.46 -19.57
N LEU A 250 16.79 -3.68 -19.07
CA LEU A 250 17.01 -2.33 -18.54
C LEU A 250 18.01 -2.34 -17.38
N ARG A 251 17.88 -3.30 -16.46
CA ARG A 251 18.87 -3.49 -15.39
C ARG A 251 20.25 -3.85 -15.94
N GLY A 252 20.32 -4.69 -16.96
CA GLY A 252 21.57 -5.06 -17.64
C GLY A 252 22.26 -3.83 -18.22
N TRP A 253 21.52 -3.03 -19.00
CA TRP A 253 22.00 -1.78 -19.58
C TRP A 253 22.49 -0.80 -18.51
N LEU A 254 21.76 -0.65 -17.40
CA LEU A 254 22.19 0.21 -16.29
C LEU A 254 23.48 -0.28 -15.61
N LEU A 255 23.79 -1.58 -15.67
CA LEU A 255 25.00 -2.17 -15.07
C LEU A 255 26.24 -2.01 -15.92
N GLU A 256 26.13 -1.68 -17.20
CA GLU A 256 27.28 -1.49 -18.10
C GLU A 256 28.20 -0.37 -17.58
N ASP A 257 27.62 0.77 -17.21
CA ASP A 257 28.38 1.98 -16.84
C ASP A 257 28.26 2.37 -15.37
N ARG A 258 27.59 1.58 -14.52
CA ARG A 258 27.27 1.99 -13.14
C ARG A 258 27.47 0.89 -12.11
N LYS A 259 27.93 1.32 -10.93
CA LYS A 259 28.02 0.45 -9.75
C LYS A 259 26.65 -0.07 -9.33
N ALA A 260 26.59 -1.31 -8.86
CA ALA A 260 25.36 -1.99 -8.46
C ALA A 260 24.57 -1.24 -7.36
N SER A 261 25.24 -0.51 -6.46
CA SER A 261 24.58 0.33 -5.45
C SER A 261 23.81 1.49 -6.09
N THR A 262 24.40 2.17 -7.08
CA THR A 262 23.74 3.22 -7.87
C THR A 262 22.58 2.65 -8.68
N VAL A 263 22.78 1.50 -9.34
CA VAL A 263 21.70 0.81 -10.06
C VAL A 263 20.54 0.47 -9.13
N ASN A 264 20.79 -0.01 -7.91
CA ASN A 264 19.74 -0.29 -6.94
C ASN A 264 18.94 0.94 -6.49
N THR A 265 19.57 2.12 -6.45
CA THR A 265 18.87 3.38 -6.20
C THR A 265 17.94 3.71 -7.36
N LEU A 266 18.43 3.63 -8.62
CA LEU A 266 17.63 3.84 -9.83
C LEU A 266 16.45 2.85 -9.90
N LEU A 267 16.72 1.56 -9.71
CA LEU A 267 15.70 0.51 -9.66
C LEU A 267 14.71 0.71 -8.51
N GLY A 268 15.16 1.30 -7.39
CA GLY A 268 14.28 1.64 -6.27
C GLY A 268 13.22 2.67 -6.65
N GLN A 269 13.63 3.73 -7.35
CA GLN A 269 12.68 4.72 -7.86
C GLN A 269 11.80 4.14 -8.97
N LEU A 270 12.37 3.32 -9.86
CA LEU A 270 11.59 2.60 -10.87
C LEU A 270 10.48 1.75 -10.25
N ILE A 271 10.81 0.94 -9.25
CA ILE A 271 9.84 0.09 -8.54
C ILE A 271 8.75 0.94 -7.87
N ALA A 272 9.11 2.08 -7.29
CA ALA A 272 8.15 2.99 -6.66
C ALA A 272 7.16 3.57 -7.67
N VAL A 273 7.65 4.08 -8.80
CA VAL A 273 6.81 4.65 -9.87
C VAL A 273 5.91 3.58 -10.49
N LEU A 274 6.45 2.41 -10.85
CA LEU A 274 5.64 1.35 -11.46
C LEU A 274 4.62 0.74 -10.49
N GLY A 275 4.99 0.62 -9.20
CA GLY A 275 4.07 0.17 -8.16
C GLY A 275 2.93 1.17 -7.91
N TRP A 276 3.23 2.46 -7.86
CA TRP A 276 2.21 3.51 -7.82
C TRP A 276 1.32 3.49 -9.06
N ALA A 277 1.90 3.27 -10.24
CA ALA A 277 1.16 3.21 -11.50
C ALA A 277 0.20 2.01 -11.58
N GLU A 278 0.58 0.87 -10.98
CA GLU A 278 -0.31 -0.28 -10.81
C GLU A 278 -1.45 0.03 -9.82
N ILE A 279 -1.15 0.69 -8.70
CA ILE A 279 -2.16 1.05 -7.69
C ILE A 279 -3.18 2.06 -8.23
N THR A 280 -2.75 2.96 -9.12
CA THR A 280 -3.59 4.00 -9.74
C THR A 280 -4.22 3.57 -11.06
N ASP A 281 -4.26 2.27 -11.36
CA ASP A 281 -4.83 1.68 -12.58
C ASP A 281 -4.23 2.25 -13.89
N LYS A 282 -3.02 2.82 -13.84
CA LYS A 282 -2.28 3.32 -15.02
C LYS A 282 -1.54 2.20 -15.74
N LEU A 283 -1.13 1.18 -14.99
CA LEU A 283 -0.52 -0.05 -15.48
C LEU A 283 -1.31 -1.28 -15.03
N PRO A 284 -1.49 -2.30 -15.88
CA PRO A 284 -2.18 -3.53 -15.50
C PRO A 284 -1.38 -4.36 -14.49
N LYS A 285 -0.05 -4.39 -14.64
CA LYS A 285 0.91 -5.04 -13.73
C LYS A 285 2.24 -4.31 -13.81
N HIS A 286 3.00 -4.32 -12.71
CA HIS A 286 4.25 -3.56 -12.62
C HIS A 286 5.54 -4.38 -12.88
N TYR A 287 5.48 -5.71 -12.84
CA TYR A 287 6.58 -6.68 -13.06
C TYR A 287 7.94 -6.44 -12.36
N ALA A 288 8.08 -5.44 -11.50
CA ALA A 288 9.36 -5.00 -10.93
C ALA A 288 9.72 -5.67 -9.60
N VAL A 289 8.93 -6.64 -9.15
CA VAL A 289 9.18 -7.39 -7.90
C VAL A 289 10.57 -8.04 -7.94
N LYS A 290 11.35 -7.87 -6.86
CA LYS A 290 12.72 -8.43 -6.73
C LYS A 290 13.64 -8.08 -7.91
N LEU A 291 13.51 -6.89 -8.49
CA LEU A 291 14.39 -6.44 -9.58
C LEU A 291 15.77 -5.99 -9.07
N LYS A 292 15.83 -5.44 -7.84
CA LYS A 292 17.08 -5.02 -7.18
C LYS A 292 18.07 -6.17 -7.01
N LEU A 293 19.35 -5.82 -7.11
CA LEU A 293 20.50 -6.70 -6.87
C LEU A 293 20.66 -6.94 -5.37
N THR A 294 21.02 -8.16 -4.99
CA THR A 294 21.25 -8.58 -3.60
C THR A 294 22.73 -8.82 -3.29
N ARG A 295 23.61 -8.74 -4.29
CA ARG A 295 25.06 -8.93 -4.17
C ARG A 295 25.80 -7.76 -4.82
N GLY A 296 26.99 -7.43 -4.31
CA GLY A 296 27.85 -6.38 -4.86
C GLY A 296 27.34 -4.96 -4.60
N THR A 297 26.42 -4.79 -3.65
CA THR A 297 25.81 -3.50 -3.31
C THR A 297 26.42 -2.85 -2.08
N ASP A 298 27.41 -3.51 -1.48
CA ASP A 298 28.08 -3.03 -0.28
C ASP A 298 28.86 -1.76 -0.59
N SER A 299 28.86 -0.85 0.39
CA SER A 299 29.58 0.40 0.26
C SER A 299 31.08 0.12 0.29
N GLU A 300 31.79 0.51 -0.76
CA GLU A 300 33.26 0.52 -0.80
C GLU A 300 33.88 1.61 0.10
N ARG A 301 33.05 2.50 0.68
CA ARG A 301 33.54 3.56 1.57
C ARG A 301 34.17 2.92 2.80
N VAL A 302 35.44 3.27 3.04
CA VAL A 302 36.20 2.86 4.22
C VAL A 302 36.16 3.99 5.24
N ALA A 303 36.08 3.64 6.53
CA ALA A 303 36.19 4.61 7.60
C ALA A 303 37.60 5.23 7.61
N PHE A 304 37.68 6.53 7.91
CA PHE A 304 38.98 7.16 8.10
C PHE A 304 39.71 6.53 9.29
N THR A 305 41.02 6.30 9.13
CA THR A 305 41.87 5.90 10.25
C THR A 305 42.10 7.09 11.18
N ARG A 306 42.46 6.82 12.45
CA ARG A 306 42.71 7.89 13.42
C ARG A 306 43.84 8.83 12.96
N GLU A 307 44.87 8.29 12.34
CA GLU A 307 45.98 9.06 11.76
C GLU A 307 45.49 9.99 10.64
N GLN A 308 44.66 9.50 9.73
CA GLN A 308 44.06 10.31 8.67
C GLN A 308 43.21 11.44 9.23
N VAL A 309 42.43 11.17 10.29
CA VAL A 309 41.65 12.21 10.98
C VAL A 309 42.57 13.27 11.59
N VAL A 310 43.67 12.88 12.25
CA VAL A 310 44.65 13.82 12.81
C VAL A 310 45.26 14.69 11.71
N THR A 311 45.64 14.11 10.58
CA THR A 311 46.18 14.85 9.42
C THR A 311 45.16 15.86 8.86
N ILE A 312 43.90 15.44 8.70
CA ILE A 312 42.82 16.33 8.22
C ILE A 312 42.60 17.49 9.18
N MET A 313 42.57 17.22 10.49
CA MET A 313 42.37 18.26 11.52
C MET A 313 43.56 19.23 11.58
N ALA A 314 44.79 18.73 11.46
CA ALA A 314 45.97 19.58 11.40
C ALA A 314 45.95 20.51 10.18
N TYR A 315 45.55 19.97 9.01
CA TYR A 315 45.39 20.78 7.80
C TYR A 315 44.26 21.81 7.94
N ALA A 316 43.09 21.42 8.47
CA ALA A 316 41.97 22.32 8.67
C ALA A 316 42.31 23.49 9.62
N ASN A 317 43.09 23.23 10.67
CA ASN A 317 43.56 24.25 11.60
C ASN A 317 44.63 25.19 11.01
N ALA A 318 45.29 24.78 9.93
CA ALA A 318 46.27 25.58 9.21
C ALA A 318 45.64 26.46 8.11
N LEU A 319 44.34 26.31 7.84
CA LEU A 319 43.64 27.15 6.87
C LEU A 319 43.40 28.55 7.45
N PRO A 320 43.59 29.62 6.66
CA PRO A 320 43.34 30.98 7.11
C PRO A 320 41.86 31.19 7.45
N ALA A 321 41.59 31.95 8.50
CA ALA A 321 40.25 32.16 9.07
C ALA A 321 39.26 32.93 8.16
N THR A 322 39.64 33.20 6.91
CA THR A 322 38.82 33.92 5.92
C THR A 322 38.89 33.22 4.57
N SER A 323 37.75 32.65 4.16
CA SER A 323 37.34 32.44 2.77
C SER A 323 35.96 33.03 2.60
#